data_AF-A0A2K9MI94-F1
#
_entry.id   AF-A0A2K9MI94-F1
#
_cell.length_a   1.000
_cell.length_b   1.000
_cell.length_c   1.000
_cell.angle_alpha   90.00
_cell.angle_beta   90.00
_cell.angle_gamma   90.00
#
_symmetry.space_group_name_H-M   'P 1'
#
loop_
_entity.id
_entity.type
_entity.pdbx_description
1 polymer ?
#
loop_
_entity_poly.entity_id
_entity_poly.type
_entity_poly.pdbx_seq_one_letter_code
_entity_poly.pdbx_strand_id
1 'polypeptide(L)'
;MQGYFGIYWTYPVPWLGFTRFDGVDHAARISRTIRYQRDIIRREVAALHGVLAAEAAFMENAPDRGTPEVAAEIAQAAKARPELVPVLVDFGQVLGWRRHPDLMRLMNDAGAHFAAPDPIFLAGVRFDPAAHFRDWASRWQDHAQRKDSHRQDVLAALAAAPHGGNAALAAYLNAEGLRTHTGKAWSADNLRKFRAKG
;
A
#
# COMPACT_ATOMS: atom_id res chain seq x y z
N MET A 1 10.98 16.70 27.26
CA MET A 1 11.07 16.68 25.78
C MET A 1 9.90 15.86 25.29
N GLN A 2 9.10 16.36 24.35
CA GLN A 2 7.87 15.69 23.91
C GLN A 2 8.21 14.43 23.10
N GLY A 3 7.58 13.31 23.44
CA GLY A 3 7.67 12.06 22.70
C GLY A 3 6.61 11.99 21.60
N TYR A 4 6.98 11.43 20.45
CA TYR A 4 6.14 11.27 19.27
C TYR A 4 6.12 9.82 18.78
N PHE A 5 4.98 9.42 18.21
CA PHE A 5 4.78 8.11 17.57
C PHE A 5 4.55 8.29 16.07
N GLY A 6 5.52 7.89 15.25
CA GLY A 6 5.41 7.98 13.79
C GLY A 6 4.55 6.87 13.21
N ILE A 7 3.47 7.25 12.52
CA ILE A 7 2.52 6.33 11.90
C ILE A 7 2.61 6.47 10.39
N TYR A 8 2.94 5.37 9.72
CA TYR A 8 3.07 5.31 8.26
C TYR A 8 2.09 4.32 7.69
N TRP A 9 1.48 4.63 6.55
CA TRP A 9 0.52 3.71 5.95
C TRP A 9 0.54 3.74 4.43
N THR A 10 0.06 2.68 3.79
CA THR A 10 -0.05 2.61 2.33
C THR A 10 -1.08 1.58 1.87
N TYR A 11 -1.55 1.74 0.64
CA TYR A 11 -2.30 0.69 -0.05
C TYR A 11 -1.40 -0.48 -0.47
N PRO A 12 -1.92 -1.72 -0.43
CA PRO A 12 -1.28 -2.86 -1.08
C PRO A 12 -1.32 -2.67 -2.60
N VAL A 13 -0.37 -3.30 -3.28
CA VAL A 13 -0.32 -3.39 -4.74
C VAL A 13 -0.21 -4.87 -5.14
N PRO A 14 -1.31 -5.63 -5.09
CA PRO A 14 -1.28 -7.08 -5.27
C PRO A 14 -0.71 -7.53 -6.61
N TRP A 15 -1.00 -6.79 -7.69
CA TRP A 15 -0.51 -7.08 -9.04
C TRP A 15 1.01 -6.89 -9.21
N LEU A 16 1.68 -6.21 -8.27
CA LEU A 16 3.14 -6.13 -8.17
C LEU A 16 3.70 -6.95 -6.99
N GLY A 17 2.88 -7.78 -6.35
CA GLY A 17 3.28 -8.60 -5.20
C GLY A 17 3.52 -7.83 -3.89
N PHE A 18 3.21 -6.53 -3.84
CA PHE A 18 3.34 -5.71 -2.62
C PHE A 18 2.10 -5.87 -1.75
N THR A 19 2.07 -6.91 -0.92
CA THR A 19 0.91 -7.24 -0.06
C THR A 19 1.25 -7.43 1.41
N ARG A 20 2.53 -7.27 1.78
CA ARG A 20 3.00 -7.32 3.17
C ARG A 20 4.41 -6.70 3.28
N PHE A 21 4.81 -6.37 4.49
CA PHE A 21 6.18 -5.99 4.87
C PHE A 21 6.40 -6.34 6.34
N ASP A 22 7.67 -6.33 6.77
CA ASP A 22 8.07 -6.70 8.14
C ASP A 22 8.66 -5.49 8.86
N GLY A 23 7.80 -4.75 9.55
CA GLY A 23 8.18 -3.55 10.29
C GLY A 23 8.57 -2.36 9.41
N VAL A 24 8.91 -1.25 10.07
CA VAL A 24 9.10 0.06 9.44
C VAL A 24 10.28 0.07 8.46
N ASP A 25 11.41 -0.51 8.82
CA ASP A 25 12.62 -0.46 7.97
C ASP A 25 12.46 -1.27 6.69
N HIS A 26 11.87 -2.47 6.77
CA HIS A 26 11.54 -3.23 5.57
C HIS A 26 10.55 -2.43 4.71
N ALA A 27 9.49 -1.89 5.31
CA ALA A 27 8.48 -1.13 4.62
C ALA A 27 9.05 0.09 3.89
N ALA A 28 9.91 0.87 4.54
CA ALA A 28 10.58 2.04 3.94
C ALA A 28 11.60 1.64 2.85
N ARG A 29 12.17 0.44 2.92
CA ARG A 29 13.05 -0.09 1.86
C ARG A 29 12.26 -0.37 0.59
N ILE A 30 11.08 -0.98 0.68
CA ILE A 30 10.31 -1.46 -0.48
C ILE A 30 9.18 -0.53 -0.93
N SER A 31 8.74 0.43 -0.10
CA SER A 31 7.70 1.40 -0.44
C SER A 31 8.23 2.83 -0.39
N ARG A 32 8.22 3.50 -1.55
CA ARG A 32 8.59 4.93 -1.66
C ARG A 32 7.65 5.82 -0.83
N THR A 33 6.36 5.48 -0.75
CA THR A 33 5.39 6.24 0.04
C THR A 33 5.66 6.12 1.54
N ILE A 34 6.04 4.94 2.04
CA ILE A 34 6.39 4.78 3.47
C ILE A 34 7.71 5.46 3.78
N ARG A 35 8.72 5.33 2.90
CA ARG A 35 9.98 6.06 3.05
C ARG A 35 9.75 7.56 3.14
N TYR A 36 8.94 8.10 2.23
CA TYR A 36 8.54 9.50 2.25
C TYR A 36 7.91 9.91 3.59
N GLN A 37 6.89 9.17 4.06
CA GLN A 37 6.21 9.46 5.32
C GLN A 37 7.17 9.46 6.51
N ARG A 38 8.05 8.46 6.59
CA ARG A 38 9.05 8.36 7.64
C ARG A 38 9.97 9.57 7.66
N ASP A 39 10.50 9.95 6.51
CA ASP A 39 11.50 11.00 6.42
C ASP A 39 10.88 12.39 6.65
N ILE A 40 9.67 12.66 6.14
CA ILE A 40 8.96 13.93 6.44
C ILE A 40 8.57 14.01 7.92
N ILE A 41 8.09 12.92 8.53
CA ILE A 41 7.71 12.91 9.94
C ILE A 41 8.94 13.09 10.85
N ARG A 42 10.06 12.45 10.53
CA ARG A 42 11.32 12.66 11.26
C ARG A 42 11.78 14.11 11.19
N ARG A 43 11.68 14.74 10.02
CA ARG A 43 12.00 16.17 9.83
C ARG A 43 11.06 17.05 10.66
N GLU A 44 9.76 16.76 10.64
CA GLU A 44 8.74 17.49 11.37
C GLU A 44 8.96 17.42 12.88
N VAL A 45 9.18 16.21 13.43
CA VAL A 45 9.46 16.01 14.85
C VAL A 45 10.74 16.72 15.28
N ALA A 46 11.78 16.71 14.44
CA ALA A 46 13.00 17.45 14.71
C ALA A 46 12.77 18.98 14.74
N ALA A 47 11.95 19.51 13.84
CA ALA A 47 11.57 20.93 13.83
C ALA A 47 10.75 21.34 15.06
N LEU A 48 9.99 20.40 15.64
CA LEU A 48 9.27 20.57 16.91
C LEU A 48 10.16 20.40 18.16
N HIS A 49 11.48 20.18 17.99
CA HIS A 49 12.40 19.84 19.08
C HIS A 49 11.94 18.61 19.90
N GLY A 50 11.28 17.67 19.24
CA GLY A 50 10.75 16.45 19.81
C GLY A 50 11.66 15.22 19.67
N VAL A 51 11.20 14.10 20.23
CA VAL A 51 11.83 12.78 20.05
C VAL A 51 10.84 11.83 19.42
N LEU A 52 11.24 11.20 18.31
CA LEU A 52 10.50 10.11 17.71
C LEU A 52 10.78 8.83 18.51
N ALA A 53 9.93 8.53 19.49
CA ALA A 53 10.15 7.46 20.47
C ALA A 53 9.66 6.10 19.99
N ALA A 54 8.71 6.08 19.04
CA ALA A 54 8.20 4.87 18.41
C ALA A 54 7.84 5.15 16.95
N GLU A 55 7.88 4.09 16.13
CA GLU A 55 7.48 4.13 14.72
C GLU A 55 6.71 2.85 14.39
N ALA A 56 5.67 2.95 13.56
CA ALA A 56 4.94 1.80 13.03
C ALA A 56 4.47 2.04 11.59
N ALA A 57 4.48 0.97 10.80
CA ALA A 57 3.99 0.99 9.42
C ALA A 57 2.80 0.03 9.29
N PHE A 58 1.77 0.48 8.58
CA PHE A 58 0.52 -0.23 8.38
C PHE A 58 0.24 -0.40 6.89
N MET A 59 -0.38 -1.51 6.52
CA MET A 59 -0.83 -1.75 5.15
C MET A 59 -2.34 -1.87 5.16
N GLU A 60 -2.95 -1.21 4.19
CA GLU A 60 -4.39 -1.31 4.00
C GLU A 60 -4.83 -2.69 3.53
N ASN A 61 -6.09 -3.03 3.79
CA ASN A 61 -6.70 -4.25 3.28
C ASN A 61 -7.17 -4.09 1.83
N ALA A 62 -7.62 -2.88 1.49
CA ALA A 62 -8.10 -2.56 0.15
C ALA A 62 -7.03 -1.77 -0.65
N PRO A 63 -6.87 -2.05 -1.95
CA PRO A 63 -5.85 -1.41 -2.76
C PRO A 63 -6.20 0.03 -3.20
N ASP A 64 -7.43 0.47 -2.96
CA ASP A 64 -8.00 1.70 -3.52
C ASP A 64 -8.70 2.61 -2.51
N ARG A 65 -8.88 2.18 -1.25
CA ARG A 65 -9.57 2.94 -0.21
C ARG A 65 -9.05 2.61 1.18
N GLY A 66 -9.16 3.57 2.09
CA GLY A 66 -8.96 3.33 3.52
C GLY A 66 -10.08 2.45 4.08
N THR A 67 -9.76 1.61 5.06
CA THR A 67 -10.73 0.70 5.67
C THR A 67 -10.90 0.97 7.17
N PRO A 68 -12.14 0.84 7.73
CA PRO A 68 -12.36 1.04 9.15
C PRO A 68 -11.52 0.12 10.03
N GLU A 69 -11.23 -1.10 9.56
CA GLU A 69 -10.43 -2.09 10.27
C GLU A 69 -8.99 -1.60 10.48
N VAL A 70 -8.37 -1.06 9.44
CA VAL A 70 -6.99 -0.55 9.50
C VAL A 70 -6.92 0.76 10.28
N ALA A 71 -7.93 1.62 10.14
CA ALA A 71 -8.05 2.79 11.00
C ALA A 71 -8.15 2.43 12.49
N ALA A 72 -8.92 1.39 12.83
CA ALA A 72 -9.05 0.90 14.19
C ALA A 72 -7.75 0.30 14.71
N GLU A 73 -7.03 -0.47 13.89
CA GLU A 73 -5.71 -1.01 14.23
C GLU A 73 -4.70 0.10 14.55
N ILE A 74 -4.61 1.11 13.68
CA ILE A 74 -3.74 2.27 13.89
C ILE A 74 -4.13 3.02 15.17
N ALA A 75 -5.43 3.22 15.40
CA ALA A 75 -5.93 3.88 16.60
C ALA A 75 -5.62 3.09 17.89
N GLN A 76 -5.69 1.76 17.85
CA GLN A 76 -5.28 0.93 18.98
C GLN A 76 -3.77 1.05 19.25
N ALA A 77 -2.94 1.08 18.20
CA ALA A 77 -1.51 1.28 18.34
C ALA A 77 -1.17 2.65 18.97
N ALA A 78 -1.90 3.71 18.61
CA ALA A 78 -1.77 5.03 19.25
C ALA A 78 -2.24 5.00 20.71
N LYS A 79 -3.40 4.40 21.00
CA LYS A 79 -3.94 4.28 22.37
C LYS A 79 -3.05 3.48 23.31
N ALA A 80 -2.30 2.51 22.79
CA ALA A 80 -1.33 1.74 23.57
C ALA A 80 -0.11 2.56 24.03
N ARG A 81 0.03 3.81 23.56
CA ARG A 81 1.15 4.73 23.84
C ARG A 81 0.61 6.12 24.22
N PRO A 82 -0.19 6.25 25.28
CA PRO A 82 -0.86 7.50 25.65
C PRO A 82 0.11 8.66 25.97
N GLU A 83 1.37 8.34 26.25
CA GLU A 83 2.45 9.30 26.51
C GLU A 83 3.05 9.93 25.23
N LEU A 84 2.76 9.38 24.06
CA LEU A 84 3.30 9.83 22.77
C LEU A 84 2.25 10.55 21.94
N VAL A 85 2.63 11.64 21.29
CA VAL A 85 1.79 12.33 20.31
C VAL A 85 1.86 11.57 18.98
N PRO A 86 0.74 11.05 18.45
CA PRO A 86 0.73 10.39 17.14
C PRO A 86 1.07 11.40 16.03
N VAL A 87 1.86 10.99 15.05
CA VAL A 87 2.20 11.81 13.88
C VAL A 87 2.00 11.00 12.61
N LEU A 88 1.24 11.56 11.67
CA LEU A 88 0.99 10.97 10.36
C LEU A 88 0.95 12.05 9.27
N VAL A 89 1.15 11.65 8.02
CA VAL A 89 1.00 12.55 6.88
C VAL A 89 -0.45 12.56 6.42
N ASP A 90 -1.01 13.76 6.22
CA ASP A 90 -2.32 13.93 5.60
C ASP A 90 -2.20 14.08 4.08
N PHE A 91 -2.26 12.97 3.37
CA PHE A 91 -2.28 12.98 1.89
C PHE A 91 -3.59 13.55 1.31
N GLY A 92 -4.66 13.64 2.11
CA GLY A 92 -5.95 14.18 1.67
C GLY A 92 -5.85 15.66 1.27
N GLN A 93 -4.87 16.38 1.83
CA GLN A 93 -4.56 17.78 1.47
C GLN A 93 -4.01 17.92 0.05
N VAL A 94 -3.42 16.87 -0.52
CA VAL A 94 -2.91 16.88 -1.90
C VAL A 94 -3.92 16.23 -2.83
N LEU A 95 -4.69 17.06 -3.52
CA LEU A 95 -5.61 16.65 -4.60
C LEU A 95 -6.69 15.64 -4.16
N GLY A 96 -6.98 15.55 -2.86
CA GLY A 96 -7.94 14.59 -2.31
C GLY A 96 -7.48 13.14 -2.44
N TRP A 97 -6.19 12.89 -2.62
CA TRP A 97 -5.68 11.54 -2.77
C TRP A 97 -5.55 10.81 -1.45
N ARG A 98 -5.74 9.48 -1.50
CA ARG A 98 -5.62 8.59 -0.35
C ARG A 98 -6.42 9.10 0.86
N ARG A 99 -7.63 9.64 0.63
CA ARG A 99 -8.53 10.03 1.71
C ARG A 99 -8.82 8.83 2.60
N HIS A 100 -8.61 9.02 3.89
CA HIS A 100 -8.93 8.02 4.89
C HIS A 100 -9.75 8.64 6.03
N PRO A 101 -11.06 8.90 5.81
CA PRO A 101 -11.87 9.69 6.74
C PRO A 101 -11.93 9.09 8.15
N ASP A 102 -12.05 7.77 8.28
CA ASP A 102 -12.07 7.11 9.59
C ASP A 102 -10.75 7.26 10.35
N LEU A 103 -9.62 7.07 9.68
CA LEU A 103 -8.30 7.25 10.28
C LEU A 103 -8.11 8.71 10.71
N MET A 104 -8.45 9.67 9.83
CA MET A 104 -8.33 11.09 10.14
C MET A 104 -9.17 11.48 11.34
N ARG A 105 -10.42 11.00 11.43
CA ARG A 105 -11.28 11.22 12.59
C ARG A 105 -10.67 10.63 13.86
N LEU A 106 -10.30 9.36 13.85
CA LEU A 106 -9.74 8.69 15.03
C LEU A 106 -8.41 9.30 15.49
N MET A 107 -7.58 9.79 14.57
CA MET A 107 -6.31 10.45 14.89
C MET A 107 -6.52 11.88 15.39
N ASN A 108 -7.49 12.62 14.85
CA ASN A 108 -7.91 13.91 15.42
C ASN A 108 -8.41 13.73 16.86
N ASP A 109 -9.27 12.74 17.11
CA ASP A 109 -9.77 12.43 18.46
C ASP A 109 -8.62 12.05 19.42
N ALA A 110 -7.51 11.52 18.90
CA ALA A 110 -6.30 11.17 19.64
C ALA A 110 -5.28 12.32 19.78
N GLY A 111 -5.59 13.53 19.30
CA GLY A 111 -4.69 14.68 19.36
C GLY A 111 -3.45 14.55 18.46
N ALA A 112 -3.58 13.87 17.33
CA ALA A 112 -2.46 13.65 16.41
C ALA A 112 -1.97 14.96 15.75
N HIS A 113 -0.66 15.00 15.49
CA HIS A 113 -0.03 15.99 14.62
C HIS A 113 -0.07 15.51 13.17
N PHE A 114 -0.49 16.38 12.24
CA PHE A 114 -0.54 16.06 10.83
C PHE A 114 0.58 16.76 10.09
N ALA A 115 1.56 15.99 9.62
CA ALA A 115 2.64 16.50 8.80
C ALA A 115 2.12 16.84 7.39
N ALA A 116 2.52 18.00 6.88
CA ALA A 116 2.19 18.43 5.54
C ALA A 116 2.84 17.51 4.49
N PRO A 117 2.15 17.17 3.39
CA PRO A 117 2.70 16.37 2.30
C PRO A 117 3.61 17.18 1.37
N ASP A 118 4.61 17.87 1.93
CA ASP A 118 5.54 18.72 1.18
C ASP A 118 6.61 17.92 0.41
N PRO A 119 7.04 18.38 -0.79
CA PRO A 119 8.13 17.75 -1.51
C PRO A 119 9.44 17.74 -0.71
N ILE A 120 10.12 16.60 -0.68
CA ILE A 120 11.43 16.43 -0.02
C ILE A 120 12.42 15.68 -0.92
N PHE A 121 13.71 15.75 -0.59
CA PHE A 121 14.72 14.91 -1.23
C PHE A 121 14.86 13.59 -0.48
N LEU A 122 14.59 12.48 -1.16
CA LEU A 122 14.82 11.12 -0.66
C LEU A 122 16.06 10.56 -1.36
N ALA A 123 17.15 10.36 -0.60
CA ALA A 123 18.43 9.88 -1.14
C ALA A 123 18.89 10.64 -2.40
N GLY A 124 18.82 11.97 -2.36
CA GLY A 124 19.22 12.86 -3.47
C GLY A 124 18.19 13.01 -4.60
N VAL A 125 17.08 12.26 -4.57
CA VAL A 125 16.00 12.35 -5.57
C VAL A 125 14.82 13.11 -4.99
N ARG A 126 14.34 14.14 -5.69
CA ARG A 126 13.13 14.87 -5.29
C ARG A 126 11.93 13.93 -5.35
N PHE A 127 11.22 13.82 -4.23
CA PHE A 127 9.93 13.18 -4.11
C PHE A 127 8.86 14.25 -3.93
N ASP A 128 7.99 14.38 -4.92
CA ASP A 128 6.81 15.22 -4.86
C ASP A 128 5.58 14.29 -4.74
N PRO A 129 4.85 14.29 -3.61
CA PRO A 129 3.64 13.46 -3.45
C PRO A 129 2.60 13.70 -4.54
N ALA A 130 2.45 14.95 -4.99
CA ALA A 130 1.53 15.32 -6.05
C ALA A 130 1.92 14.69 -7.40
N ALA A 131 3.20 14.68 -7.74
CA ALA A 131 3.67 13.99 -8.95
C ALA A 131 3.59 12.47 -8.81
N HIS A 132 4.04 11.95 -7.68
CA HIS A 132 4.12 10.52 -7.41
C HIS A 132 2.77 9.81 -7.54
N PHE A 133 1.72 10.34 -6.94
CA PHE A 133 0.40 9.71 -7.00
C PHE A 133 -0.32 9.94 -8.34
N ARG A 134 0.04 10.98 -9.11
CA ARG A 134 -0.42 11.17 -10.51
C ARG A 134 0.13 10.06 -11.39
N ASP A 135 1.45 9.82 -11.30
CA ASP A 135 2.12 8.73 -12.01
C ASP A 135 1.54 7.38 -11.60
N TRP A 136 1.24 7.21 -10.30
CA TRP A 136 0.61 6.00 -9.80
C TRP A 136 -0.79 5.77 -10.37
N ALA A 137 -1.62 6.81 -10.44
CA ALA A 137 -2.95 6.73 -11.03
C ALA A 137 -2.89 6.34 -12.52
N SER A 138 -1.94 6.88 -13.28
CA SER A 138 -1.70 6.48 -14.67
C SER A 138 -1.31 5.01 -14.78
N ARG A 139 -0.36 4.53 -13.95
CA ARG A 139 0.01 3.10 -13.93
C ARG A 139 -1.16 2.18 -13.60
N TRP A 140 -2.03 2.61 -12.69
CA TRP A 140 -3.23 1.86 -12.35
C TRP A 140 -4.21 1.77 -13.53
N GLN A 141 -4.40 2.87 -14.26
CA GLN A 141 -5.22 2.89 -15.48
C GLN A 141 -4.63 2.00 -16.57
N ASP A 142 -3.32 2.08 -16.81
CA ASP A 142 -2.63 1.21 -17.77
C ASP A 142 -2.81 -0.26 -17.41
N HIS A 143 -2.65 -0.61 -16.13
CA HIS A 143 -2.88 -1.97 -15.66
C HIS A 143 -4.32 -2.43 -15.88
N ALA A 144 -5.30 -1.56 -15.60
CA ALA A 144 -6.71 -1.85 -15.83
C ALA A 144 -7.03 -2.11 -17.32
N GLN A 145 -6.39 -1.36 -18.23
CA GLN A 145 -6.56 -1.53 -19.68
C GLN A 145 -5.89 -2.80 -20.22
N ARG A 146 -4.86 -3.34 -19.55
CA ARG A 146 -4.19 -4.60 -19.93
C ARG A 146 -4.98 -5.87 -19.61
N LYS A 147 -6.23 -5.77 -19.19
CA LYS A 147 -7.04 -6.92 -18.81
C LYS A 147 -7.22 -7.92 -19.96
N ASP A 148 -7.43 -7.41 -21.18
CA ASP A 148 -7.67 -8.25 -22.36
C ASP A 148 -6.38 -8.90 -22.87
N SER A 149 -5.28 -8.15 -22.93
CA SER A 149 -3.98 -8.73 -23.28
C SER A 149 -3.54 -9.78 -22.25
N HIS A 150 -3.70 -9.51 -20.96
CA HIS A 150 -3.43 -10.49 -19.91
C HIS A 150 -4.28 -11.77 -20.09
N ARG A 151 -5.56 -11.64 -20.48
CA ARG A 151 -6.41 -12.79 -20.76
C ARG A 151 -5.86 -13.61 -21.93
N GLN A 152 -5.41 -12.95 -23.00
CA GLN A 152 -4.82 -13.62 -24.16
C GLN A 152 -3.54 -14.37 -23.78
N ASP A 153 -2.66 -13.75 -22.99
CA ASP A 153 -1.41 -14.38 -22.52
C ASP A 153 -1.71 -15.65 -21.70
N VAL A 154 -2.68 -15.59 -20.78
CA VAL A 154 -3.08 -16.75 -19.96
C VAL A 154 -3.70 -17.84 -20.84
N LEU A 155 -4.53 -17.50 -21.82
CA LEU A 155 -5.11 -18.48 -22.74
C LEU A 155 -4.04 -19.15 -23.62
N ALA A 156 -3.05 -18.38 -24.10
CA ALA A 156 -1.92 -18.91 -24.84
C ALA A 156 -1.07 -19.88 -23.99
N ALA A 157 -0.78 -19.51 -22.75
CA ALA A 157 -0.06 -20.38 -21.82
C ALA A 157 -0.84 -21.68 -21.53
N LEU A 158 -2.16 -21.60 -21.37
CA LEU A 158 -3.02 -22.78 -21.17
C LEU A 158 -3.07 -23.68 -22.40
N ALA A 159 -2.98 -23.12 -23.61
CA ALA A 159 -2.92 -23.90 -24.85
C ALA A 159 -1.61 -24.69 -24.98
N ALA A 160 -0.51 -24.17 -24.45
CA ALA A 160 0.79 -24.83 -24.40
C ALA A 160 0.98 -25.75 -23.17
N ALA A 161 0.06 -25.73 -22.21
CA ALA A 161 0.20 -26.44 -20.95
C ALA A 161 0.02 -27.97 -21.12
N PRO A 162 0.67 -28.78 -20.26
CA PRO A 162 0.42 -30.22 -20.20
C PRO A 162 -1.07 -30.53 -19.97
N HIS A 163 -1.56 -31.62 -20.56
CA HIS A 163 -2.93 -32.07 -20.34
C HIS A 163 -3.18 -32.36 -18.86
N GLY A 164 -4.29 -31.86 -18.34
CA GLY A 164 -4.68 -32.08 -16.95
C GLY A 164 -5.93 -31.32 -16.54
N GLY A 165 -6.45 -31.63 -15.35
CA GLY A 165 -7.54 -30.89 -14.75
C GLY A 165 -7.14 -29.47 -14.32
N ASN A 166 -8.11 -28.66 -13.92
CA ASN A 166 -7.86 -27.26 -13.51
C ASN A 166 -6.84 -27.11 -12.37
N ALA A 167 -6.68 -28.11 -11.50
CA ALA A 167 -5.66 -28.08 -10.45
C ALA A 167 -4.23 -28.15 -11.04
N ALA A 168 -3.99 -29.05 -12.01
CA ALA A 168 -2.70 -29.18 -12.67
C ALA A 168 -2.36 -27.95 -13.51
N LEU A 169 -3.34 -27.41 -14.25
CA LEU A 169 -3.17 -26.19 -15.03
C LEU A 169 -2.92 -24.95 -14.14
N ALA A 170 -3.60 -24.85 -12.99
CA ALA A 170 -3.33 -23.78 -12.03
C ALA A 170 -1.91 -23.86 -11.46
N ALA A 171 -1.43 -25.07 -11.14
CA ALA A 171 -0.06 -25.28 -10.70
C ALA A 171 0.95 -24.89 -11.79
N TYR A 172 0.70 -25.27 -13.04
CA TYR A 172 1.51 -24.87 -14.20
C TYR A 172 1.61 -23.34 -14.33
N LEU A 173 0.47 -22.64 -14.38
CA LEU A 173 0.47 -21.17 -14.49
C LEU A 173 1.22 -20.51 -13.33
N ASN A 174 1.04 -21.00 -12.11
CA ASN A 174 1.73 -20.47 -10.94
C ASN A 174 3.25 -20.73 -10.98
N ALA A 175 3.69 -21.86 -11.55
CA ALA A 175 5.10 -22.19 -11.72
C ALA A 175 5.77 -21.30 -12.79
N GLU A 176 5.04 -20.98 -13.85
CA GLU A 176 5.45 -20.02 -14.90
C GLU A 176 5.40 -18.55 -14.42
N GLY A 177 4.99 -18.30 -13.17
CA GLY A 177 4.85 -16.94 -12.63
C GLY A 177 3.64 -16.17 -13.19
N LEU A 178 2.79 -16.79 -14.01
CA LEU A 178 1.57 -16.19 -14.53
C LEU A 178 0.49 -16.19 -13.44
N ARG A 179 0.30 -15.03 -12.80
CA ARG A 179 -0.76 -14.81 -11.80
C ARG A 179 -2.08 -14.37 -12.46
N THR A 180 -3.14 -14.25 -11.68
CA THR A 180 -4.36 -13.57 -12.16
C THR A 180 -4.08 -12.09 -12.46
N HIS A 181 -4.95 -11.43 -13.21
CA HIS A 181 -4.85 -9.97 -13.46
C HIS A 181 -4.77 -9.15 -12.17
N THR A 182 -5.36 -9.65 -11.08
CA THR A 182 -5.30 -9.02 -9.75
C THR A 182 -4.06 -9.42 -8.92
N GLY A 183 -3.12 -10.18 -9.48
CA GLY A 183 -1.90 -10.66 -8.81
C GLY A 183 -2.07 -11.90 -7.93
N LYS A 184 -3.27 -12.50 -7.84
CA LYS A 184 -3.51 -13.69 -7.02
C LYS A 184 -2.95 -14.95 -7.69
N ALA A 185 -2.59 -15.93 -6.87
CA ALA A 185 -2.29 -17.27 -7.37
C ALA A 185 -3.54 -17.92 -8.02
N TRP A 186 -3.31 -18.72 -9.05
CA TRP A 186 -4.37 -19.56 -9.62
C TRP A 186 -4.71 -20.69 -8.65
N SER A 187 -6.01 -20.96 -8.52
CA SER A 187 -6.59 -22.12 -7.87
C SER A 187 -7.47 -22.85 -8.89
N ALA A 188 -7.79 -24.12 -8.62
CA ALA A 188 -8.66 -24.87 -9.53
C ALA A 188 -10.03 -24.17 -9.74
N ASP A 189 -10.58 -23.54 -8.70
CA ASP A 189 -11.86 -22.84 -8.77
C ASP A 189 -11.77 -21.51 -9.53
N ASN A 190 -10.77 -20.66 -9.25
CA ASN A 190 -10.66 -19.38 -9.95
C ASN A 190 -10.28 -19.56 -11.42
N LEU A 191 -9.52 -20.61 -11.76
CA LEU A 191 -9.19 -20.98 -13.13
C LEU A 191 -10.41 -21.52 -13.87
N ARG A 192 -11.21 -22.38 -13.22
CA ARG A 192 -12.50 -22.85 -13.78
C ARG A 192 -13.40 -21.67 -14.12
N LYS A 193 -13.55 -20.71 -13.20
CA LYS A 193 -14.35 -19.49 -13.42
C LYS A 193 -13.79 -18.63 -14.55
N PHE A 194 -12.47 -18.48 -14.64
CA PHE A 194 -11.82 -17.73 -15.72
C PHE A 194 -12.08 -18.34 -17.11
N ARG A 195 -12.02 -19.67 -17.21
CA ARG A 195 -12.28 -20.42 -18.45
C ARG A 195 -13.76 -20.45 -18.83
N ALA A 196 -14.66 -20.44 -17.84
CA ALA A 196 -16.11 -20.42 -18.07
C ALA A 196 -16.65 -19.06 -18.55
N LYS A 197 -15.91 -17.96 -18.31
CA LYS A 197 -16.26 -16.62 -18.81
C LYS A 197 -15.83 -16.42 -20.29
N GLY A 198 -16.01 -17.46 -21.11
CA GLY A 198 -15.83 -17.41 -22.55
C GLY A 198 -16.93 -16.61 -23.19
#